data_AF-A0A167T470-F1
#
_entry.id   AF-A0A167T470-F1
#
_cell.length_a   1.000
_cell.length_b   1.000
_cell.length_c   1.000
_cell.angle_alpha   90.00
_cell.angle_beta   90.00
_cell.angle_gamma   90.00
#
_symmetry.space_group_name_H-M   'P 1'
#
loop_
_entity.id
_entity.type
_entity.pdbx_description
1 polymer ?
#
loop_
_entity_poly.entity_id
_entity_poly.type
_entity_poly.pdbx_seq_one_letter_code
_entity_poly.pdbx_strand_id
1 'polypeptide(L)'
;MYWEEVKKILAEELSLRSFERWVHSTTAVIDHDWIVVKCVDEQQRNALQTKYGSLMIDAVQTVFGSSMTVVLAIDEEYERLAKRYAPMSLREYVLALEQRMQQLEERVQRCEQLIDQLQEPNIVH
;
A
#
# COMPACT_ATOMS: atom_id res chain seq x y z
N MET A 1 -5.41 8.35 -15.48
CA MET A 1 -5.33 7.85 -14.09
C MET A 1 -4.65 6.49 -14.15
N TYR A 2 -3.60 6.21 -13.37
CA TYR A 2 -2.74 5.02 -13.56
C TYR A 2 -3.49 3.68 -13.57
N TRP A 3 -4.59 3.55 -12.82
CA TRP A 3 -5.42 2.33 -12.85
C TRP A 3 -6.05 2.06 -14.21
N GLU A 4 -6.39 3.10 -14.98
CA GLU A 4 -6.94 2.93 -16.33
C GLU A 4 -5.87 2.40 -17.31
N GLU A 5 -4.59 2.70 -17.10
CA GLU A 5 -3.51 2.08 -17.88
C GLU A 5 -3.34 0.60 -17.51
N VAL A 6 -3.44 0.25 -16.22
CA VAL A 6 -3.44 -1.15 -15.78
C VAL A 6 -4.61 -1.91 -16.41
N LYS A 7 -5.81 -1.31 -16.45
CA LYS A 7 -6.97 -1.90 -17.11
C LYS A 7 -6.76 -2.14 -18.60
N LYS A 8 -6.04 -1.26 -19.31
CA LYS A 8 -5.73 -1.47 -20.74
C LYS A 8 -4.87 -2.71 -20.95
N ILE A 9 -3.81 -2.87 -20.17
CA ILE A 9 -2.96 -4.08 -20.22
C ILE A 9 -3.79 -5.33 -19.92
N LEU A 10 -4.61 -5.27 -18.86
CA LEU A 10 -5.50 -6.39 -18.52
C LEU A 10 -6.54 -6.68 -19.63
N ALA A 11 -6.99 -5.68 -20.38
CA ALA A 11 -7.94 -5.86 -21.48
C ALA A 11 -7.31 -6.53 -22.71
N GLU A 12 -5.99 -6.39 -22.90
CA GLU A 12 -5.25 -7.09 -23.97
C GLU A 12 -5.03 -8.57 -23.64
N GLU A 13 -4.80 -8.88 -22.36
CA GLU A 13 -4.52 -10.24 -21.88
C GLU A 13 -5.78 -11.06 -21.58
N LEU A 14 -6.90 -10.39 -21.28
CA LEU A 14 -8.16 -11.05 -20.94
C LEU A 14 -9.14 -11.08 -22.12
N SER A 15 -9.98 -12.12 -22.17
CA SER A 15 -11.14 -12.08 -23.05
C SER A 15 -12.09 -10.96 -22.65
N LEU A 16 -12.76 -10.33 -23.63
CA LEU A 16 -13.71 -9.23 -23.40
C LEU A 16 -14.71 -9.53 -22.29
N ARG A 17 -15.31 -10.73 -22.29
CA ARG A 17 -16.25 -11.16 -21.23
C ARG A 17 -15.62 -11.22 -19.85
N SER A 18 -14.37 -11.67 -19.76
CA SER A 18 -13.66 -11.73 -18.48
C SER A 18 -13.33 -10.33 -17.98
N PHE A 19 -12.85 -9.46 -18.86
CA PHE A 19 -12.55 -8.08 -18.53
C PHE A 19 -13.80 -7.31 -18.06
N GLU A 20 -14.90 -7.39 -18.81
CA GLU A 20 -16.17 -6.76 -18.43
C GLU A 20 -16.70 -7.27 -17.10
N ARG A 21 -16.62 -8.58 -16.85
CA ARG A 21 -17.15 -9.18 -15.62
C ARG A 21 -16.29 -8.86 -14.40
N TRP A 22 -14.97 -8.88 -14.53
CA TRP A 22 -14.07 -8.89 -13.37
C TRP A 22 -13.30 -7.59 -13.16
N VAL A 23 -12.99 -6.83 -14.21
CA VAL A 23 -12.04 -5.70 -14.12
C VAL A 23 -12.70 -4.35 -14.42
N HIS A 24 -13.62 -4.28 -15.38
CA HIS A 24 -14.18 -3.03 -15.90
C HIS A 24 -14.76 -2.11 -14.80
N SER A 25 -15.59 -2.65 -13.91
CA SER A 25 -16.27 -1.91 -12.84
C SER A 25 -15.39 -1.53 -11.66
N THR A 26 -14.12 -1.97 -11.63
CA THR A 26 -13.23 -1.71 -10.51
C THR A 26 -12.74 -0.27 -10.53
N THR A 27 -12.51 0.29 -9.34
CA THR A 27 -11.84 1.59 -9.15
C THR A 27 -10.68 1.40 -8.19
N ALA A 28 -9.69 2.27 -8.20
CA ALA A 28 -8.55 2.12 -7.30
C ALA A 28 -8.06 3.46 -6.74
N VAL A 29 -7.64 3.42 -5.48
CA VAL A 29 -6.79 4.45 -4.86
C VAL A 29 -5.35 3.96 -4.93
N ILE A 30 -4.44 4.85 -5.28
CA ILE A 30 -3.04 4.56 -5.54
C ILE A 30 -2.23 5.53 -4.71
N ASP A 31 -1.29 5.02 -3.90
CA ASP A 31 -0.38 5.82 -3.10
C ASP A 31 0.95 5.09 -2.92
N HIS A 32 2.06 5.77 -3.24
CA HIS A 32 3.45 5.27 -3.23
C HIS A 32 3.62 3.81 -3.68
N ASP A 33 3.52 2.86 -2.74
CA ASP A 33 3.76 1.42 -2.94
C ASP A 33 2.49 0.57 -2.84
N TRP A 34 1.32 1.21 -2.71
CA TRP A 34 0.03 0.56 -2.46
C TRP A 34 -0.99 0.92 -3.53
N ILE A 35 -1.74 -0.09 -3.93
CA ILE A 35 -2.95 0.09 -4.73
C ILE A 35 -4.11 -0.65 -4.06
N VAL A 36 -5.14 0.10 -3.71
CA VAL A 36 -6.37 -0.41 -3.11
C VAL A 36 -7.46 -0.42 -4.17
N VAL A 37 -7.86 -1.60 -4.61
CA VAL A 37 -8.86 -1.79 -5.67
C VAL A 37 -10.23 -2.08 -5.02
N LYS A 38 -11.24 -1.29 -5.39
CA LYS A 38 -12.64 -1.52 -5.05
C LYS A 38 -13.23 -2.59 -5.95
N CYS A 39 -13.66 -3.68 -5.33
CA CYS A 39 -14.51 -4.69 -5.94
C CYS A 39 -15.98 -4.38 -5.62
N VAL A 40 -16.86 -4.81 -6.52
CA VAL A 40 -18.33 -4.71 -6.41
C VAL A 40 -18.85 -5.71 -5.40
N ASP A 41 -18.33 -6.94 -5.41
CA ASP A 41 -18.78 -8.02 -4.54
C ASP A 41 -17.65 -9.00 -4.22
N GLU A 42 -17.94 -9.94 -3.32
CA GLU A 42 -16.99 -10.95 -2.88
C GLU A 42 -16.62 -11.94 -3.98
N GLN A 43 -17.51 -12.22 -4.94
CA GLN A 43 -17.19 -13.11 -6.06
C GLN A 43 -16.14 -12.48 -6.97
N GLN A 44 -16.30 -11.18 -7.27
CA GLN A 44 -15.33 -10.41 -8.04
C GLN A 44 -14.00 -10.35 -7.32
N ARG A 45 -14.00 -10.04 -6.01
CA ARG A 45 -12.77 -10.04 -5.19
C ARG A 45 -12.06 -11.39 -5.25
N ASN A 46 -12.79 -12.48 -5.03
CA ASN A 46 -12.21 -13.82 -5.01
C ASN A 46 -11.67 -14.23 -6.39
N ALA A 47 -12.39 -13.94 -7.48
CA ALA A 47 -11.92 -14.21 -8.83
C ALA A 47 -10.65 -13.42 -9.17
N LEU A 48 -10.62 -12.13 -8.83
CA LEU A 48 -9.45 -11.28 -9.02
C LEU A 48 -8.26 -11.76 -8.18
N GLN A 49 -8.49 -12.21 -6.95
CA GLN A 49 -7.43 -12.70 -6.07
C GLN A 49 -6.85 -14.04 -6.54
N THR A 50 -7.71 -14.99 -6.88
CA THR A 50 -7.31 -16.39 -7.11
C THR A 50 -6.95 -16.69 -8.56
N LYS A 51 -7.70 -16.14 -9.51
CA LYS A 51 -7.57 -16.47 -10.93
C LYS A 51 -6.75 -15.43 -11.68
N TYR A 52 -6.90 -14.16 -11.34
CA TYR A 52 -6.27 -13.05 -12.04
C TYR A 52 -5.20 -12.33 -11.21
N GLY A 53 -4.84 -12.87 -10.04
CA GLY A 53 -3.95 -12.21 -9.08
C GLY A 53 -2.56 -11.96 -9.66
N SER A 54 -1.95 -12.99 -10.25
CA SER A 54 -0.64 -12.86 -10.92
C SER A 54 -0.68 -11.86 -12.06
N LEU A 55 -1.69 -11.97 -12.93
CA LEU A 55 -1.85 -11.08 -14.08
C LEU A 55 -2.00 -9.61 -13.66
N MET A 56 -2.76 -9.34 -12.59
CA MET A 56 -2.87 -7.98 -12.05
C MET A 56 -1.54 -7.47 -11.50
N ILE A 57 -0.79 -8.30 -10.78
CA ILE A 57 0.52 -7.91 -10.24
C ILE A 57 1.49 -7.56 -11.39
N ASP A 58 1.52 -8.39 -12.43
CA ASP A 58 2.38 -8.17 -13.61
C ASP A 58 1.98 -6.89 -14.37
N ALA A 59 0.68 -6.67 -14.56
CA ALA A 59 0.16 -5.46 -15.20
C ALA A 59 0.49 -4.20 -14.39
N VAL A 60 0.33 -4.26 -13.05
CA VAL A 60 0.72 -3.16 -12.15
C VAL A 60 2.22 -2.91 -12.25
N GLN A 61 3.05 -3.94 -12.17
CA GLN A 61 4.50 -3.78 -12.30
C GLN A 61 4.92 -3.18 -13.65
N THR A 62 4.22 -3.54 -14.72
CA THR A 62 4.47 -2.99 -16.06
C THR A 62 4.16 -1.48 -16.13
N VAL A 63 3.07 -1.04 -15.51
CA VAL A 63 2.67 0.39 -15.50
C VAL A 63 3.57 1.23 -14.59
N PHE A 64 3.93 0.72 -13.42
CA PHE A 64 4.64 1.50 -12.40
C PHE A 64 6.17 1.33 -12.46
N GLY A 65 6.67 0.30 -13.15
CA GLY A 65 8.10 -0.02 -13.19
C GLY A 65 8.65 -0.57 -11.87
N SER A 66 7.80 -0.78 -10.86
CA SER A 66 8.14 -1.29 -9.54
C SER A 66 7.04 -2.22 -9.02
N SER A 67 7.39 -3.08 -8.07
CA SER A 67 6.42 -3.94 -7.41
C SER A 67 5.61 -3.13 -6.39
N MET A 68 4.30 -3.02 -6.63
CA MET A 68 3.36 -2.43 -5.68
C MET A 68 2.56 -3.51 -4.97
N THR A 69 2.13 -3.23 -3.75
CA THR A 69 1.22 -4.09 -2.99
C THR A 69 -0.22 -3.85 -3.43
N VAL A 70 -0.85 -4.86 -4.03
CA VAL A 70 -2.24 -4.83 -4.48
C VAL A 70 -3.15 -5.37 -3.38
N VAL A 71 -4.12 -4.56 -2.95
CA VAL A 71 -5.14 -4.94 -1.96
C VAL A 71 -6.52 -4.84 -2.60
N LEU A 72 -7.31 -5.90 -2.51
CA LEU A 72 -8.68 -5.95 -3.02
C LEU A 72 -9.66 -5.82 -1.85
N ALA A 73 -10.63 -4.92 -1.96
CA ALA A 73 -11.57 -4.65 -0.89
C ALA A 73 -12.98 -4.35 -1.42
N ILE A 74 -13.99 -4.57 -0.58
CA ILE A 74 -15.41 -4.29 -0.86
C ILE A 74 -15.97 -3.26 0.12
N ASP A 75 -16.90 -2.43 -0.33
CA ASP A 75 -17.69 -1.49 0.48
C ASP A 75 -16.91 -0.78 1.60
N GLU A 76 -17.30 -0.99 2.87
CA GLU A 76 -16.71 -0.33 4.04
C GLU A 76 -15.22 -0.67 4.25
N GLU A 77 -14.78 -1.87 3.83
CA GLU A 77 -13.37 -2.22 3.86
C GLU A 77 -12.58 -1.33 2.90
N TYR A 78 -13.11 -1.13 1.69
CA TYR A 78 -12.50 -0.22 0.73
C TYR A 78 -12.44 1.20 1.28
N GLU A 79 -13.52 1.74 1.85
CA GLU A 79 -13.52 3.10 2.38
C GLU A 79 -12.49 3.29 3.52
N ARG A 80 -12.31 2.27 4.38
CA ARG A 80 -11.30 2.31 5.44
C ARG A 80 -9.88 2.29 4.89
N LEU A 81 -9.61 1.42 3.91
CA LEU A 81 -8.28 1.30 3.30
C LEU A 81 -7.97 2.51 2.41
N ALA A 82 -8.94 3.00 1.64
CA ALA A 82 -8.83 4.19 0.82
C ALA A 82 -8.52 5.42 1.66
N LYS A 83 -9.07 5.56 2.87
CA LYS A 83 -8.68 6.63 3.81
C LYS A 83 -7.28 6.44 4.36
N ARG A 84 -6.90 5.21 4.69
CA ARG A 84 -5.58 4.89 5.25
C ARG A 84 -4.45 5.11 4.25
N TYR A 85 -4.68 4.76 2.99
CA TYR A 85 -3.75 4.87 1.88
C TYR A 85 -4.18 5.98 0.91
N ALA A 86 -4.92 6.97 1.40
CA ALA A 86 -5.24 8.14 0.60
C ALA A 86 -3.93 8.84 0.27
N PRO A 87 -3.72 9.28 -0.99
CA PRO A 87 -2.52 10.00 -1.35
C PRO A 87 -2.39 11.22 -0.45
N MET A 88 -1.40 11.16 0.43
CA MET A 88 -1.12 12.19 1.41
C MET A 88 -0.58 13.40 0.66
N SER A 89 -1.03 14.61 1.01
CA SER A 89 -0.43 15.81 0.41
C SER A 89 1.05 15.87 0.79
N LEU A 90 1.88 16.48 -0.07
CA LEU A 90 3.32 16.63 0.21
C LEU A 90 3.58 17.25 1.60
N ARG A 91 2.72 18.20 2.02
CA ARG A 91 2.80 18.83 3.34
C ARG A 91 2.56 17.84 4.47
N GLU A 92 1.51 17.04 4.37
CA GLU A 92 1.19 16.03 5.37
C GLU A 92 2.27 14.95 5.42
N TYR A 93 2.86 14.58 4.27
CA TYR A 93 3.96 13.63 4.20
C TYR A 93 5.22 14.15 4.91
N VAL A 94 5.62 15.39 4.64
CA VAL A 94 6.75 16.03 5.32
C VAL A 94 6.52 16.09 6.83
N LEU A 95 5.31 16.48 7.26
CA LEU A 95 4.96 16.52 8.68
C LEU A 95 5.04 15.13 9.34
N ALA A 96 4.58 14.09 8.65
CA ALA A 96 4.66 12.71 9.15
C ALA A 96 6.11 12.23 9.26
N LEU A 97 6.97 12.58 8.31
CA LEU A 97 8.41 12.29 8.37
C LEU A 97 9.09 13.01 9.53
N GLU A 98 8.80 14.31 9.72
CA GLU A 98 9.34 15.09 10.84
C GLU A 98 8.98 14.47 12.20
N GLN A 99 7.71 14.09 12.40
CA GLN A 99 7.28 13.41 13.63
C GLN A 99 8.00 12.07 13.85
N ARG A 100 8.19 11.30 12.78
CA ARG A 100 8.86 10.00 12.87
C ARG A 100 10.34 10.15 13.15
N MET A 101 10.98 11.20 12.62
CA MET A 101 12.37 11.56 12.92
C MET A 101 12.53 11.92 14.39
N GLN A 102 11.64 12.75 14.95
CA GLN A 102 11.64 13.09 16.38
C GLN A 102 11.52 11.85 17.27
N GLN A 103 10.62 10.92 16.95
CA GLN A 103 10.49 9.67 17.71
C GLN A 103 11.76 8.80 17.66
N LEU A 104 12.47 8.80 16.53
CA LEU A 104 13.73 8.09 16.40
C LEU A 104 14.83 8.76 17.24
N GLU A 105 14.93 10.08 17.19
CA GLU A 105 15.88 10.86 18.01
C GLU A 105 15.67 10.62 19.50
N GLU A 106 14.43 10.67 20.00
CA GLU A 106 14.11 10.37 21.40
C GLU A 106 14.52 8.95 21.81
N ARG A 107 14.32 7.98 20.91
CA ARG A 107 14.72 6.58 21.16
C ARG A 107 16.24 6.43 21.20
N VAL A 108 16.96 7.11 20.30
CA VAL A 108 18.43 7.11 20.29
C VAL A 108 18.95 7.73 21.58
N GLN A 109 18.43 8.89 21.99
CA GLN A 109 18.84 9.56 23.21
C GLN A 109 18.58 8.71 24.47
N ARG A 110 17.46 7.98 24.52
CA ARG A 110 17.18 7.03 25.60
C ARG A 110 18.18 5.87 25.62
N CYS A 111 18.56 5.34 24.46
CA CYS A 111 19.58 4.30 24.37
C CYS A 111 20.95 4.80 24.83
N GLU A 112 21.35 6.02 24.43
CA GLU A 112 22.60 6.65 24.88
C GLU A 112 22.64 6.77 26.40
N GLN A 113 21.57 7.27 27.03
CA GLN A 113 21.46 7.35 28.49
C GLN A 113 21.58 6.00 29.19
N LEU A 114 21.00 4.94 28.62
CA LEU A 114 21.10 3.60 29.17
C LEU A 114 22.51 3.02 29.05
N ILE A 115 23.21 3.31 27.94
CA ILE A 115 24.59 2.89 27.75
C ILE A 115 25.49 3.57 28.79
N ASP A 116 25.33 4.89 29.00
CA ASP A 116 26.11 5.63 29.98
C ASP A 116 25.92 5.06 31.40
N GLN A 117 24.67 4.76 31.79
CA GLN A 117 24.35 4.13 33.08
C GLN A 117 24.98 2.75 33.27
N LEU A 118 25.13 1.97 32.20
CA LEU A 118 25.76 0.65 32.25
C LEU A 118 27.30 0.71 32.23
N GLN A 119 27.87 1.84 31.81
CA GLN A 119 29.30 2.09 31.78
C GLN A 119 29.83 2.80 33.04
N GLU A 120 28.96 3.33 33.89
CA GLU A 120 29.37 3.81 35.21
C GLU A 120 29.95 2.65 36.04
N PRO A 121 31.20 2.75 36.54
CA PRO A 121 31.81 1.68 37.31
C PRO A 121 31.00 1.48 38.60
N ASN A 122 30.51 0.26 38.79
CA ASN A 122 29.92 -0.18 40.07
C ASN A 122 31.02 -0.08 41.15
N ILE A 123 31.11 1.07 41.82
CA ILE A 123 31.91 1.22 43.04
C ILE A 123 31.14 0.50 44.13
N VAL A 124 31.36 -0.81 44.23
CA VAL A 124 30.93 -1.61 45.37
C VAL A 124 31.84 -1.25 46.54
N HIS A 125 31.31 -0.46 47.47
CA HIS A 125 31.91 -0.20 48.78
C HIS A 125 31.73 -1.37 49.74
#